data_AF-A0A094AG54-F1
#
_entry.id   AF-A0A094AG54-F1
#
_cell.length_a   1.000
_cell.length_b   1.000
_cell.length_c   1.000
_cell.angle_alpha   90.00
_cell.angle_beta   90.00
_cell.angle_gamma   90.00
#
_symmetry.space_group_name_H-M   'P 1'
#
loop_
_entity.id
_entity.type
_entity.pdbx_description
1 polymer ?
#
loop_
_entity_poly.entity_id
_entity_poly.type
_entity_poly.pdbx_seq_one_letter_code
_entity_poly.pdbx_strand_id
1 'polypeptide(L)'
;MAPYSPRAHMRTAAPQYSPAPRTRDALRFRVLHVHQLCAGALPVRAFVSTHIPRPASADTVAVGHALADHERANATWEDRIWGYTGAGGLVHALSAGYFMWDVGACASNLSTLGALDMLHAIVGFCISILGFRPFGPYYGIQYGLVELSTPFVNIHWFLGKMGMAGTKLQMVNGIVLMITFASCRLLWGTYMTFTFFGDVWTAIHAEKPSFTLYDYSPSEPPLALEHRAPGWVAISFMFTHTVVMSLSAFWFSKMVATVRKHVRSQGEGKGKKAE
;
A
#
# COMPACT_ATOMS: atom_id res chain seq x y z
N MET A 1 24.80 19.11 -14.41
CA MET A 1 23.33 19.01 -14.29
C MET A 1 23.02 18.08 -13.13
N ALA A 2 22.64 18.62 -11.97
CA ALA A 2 22.16 17.83 -10.84
C ALA A 2 20.71 17.41 -11.11
N PRO A 3 20.29 16.19 -10.75
CA PRO A 3 18.91 15.77 -10.95
C PRO A 3 17.99 16.55 -10.01
N TYR A 4 17.07 17.30 -10.61
CA TYR A 4 16.06 18.10 -9.93
C TYR A 4 15.03 17.16 -9.29
N SER A 5 15.10 16.98 -7.97
CA SER A 5 14.00 16.37 -7.20
C SER A 5 13.14 17.51 -6.66
N PRO A 6 11.89 17.70 -7.12
CA PRO A 6 10.99 18.68 -6.51
C PRO A 6 10.72 18.21 -5.08
N ARG A 7 11.31 18.91 -4.10
CA ARG A 7 11.33 18.51 -2.70
C ARG A 7 10.43 19.43 -1.91
N ALA A 8 9.47 18.87 -1.18
CA ALA A 8 8.76 19.59 -0.14
C ALA A 8 9.66 19.68 1.10
N HIS A 9 9.83 20.88 1.66
CA HIS A 9 10.57 21.08 2.91
C HIS A 9 9.60 21.45 4.02
N MET A 10 9.65 20.72 5.13
CA MET A 10 8.76 20.95 6.25
C MET A 10 9.32 22.02 7.18
N ARG A 11 8.48 22.97 7.61
CA ARG A 11 8.84 23.97 8.63
C ARG A 11 7.76 24.00 9.70
N THR A 12 8.19 23.83 10.96
CA THR A 12 7.33 23.81 12.15
C THR A 12 6.92 25.19 12.64
N ALA A 13 7.45 26.27 12.06
CA ALA A 13 7.06 27.64 12.36
C ALA A 13 6.18 28.21 11.22
N ALA A 14 5.03 28.77 11.58
CA ALA A 14 4.16 29.48 10.66
C ALA A 14 4.97 30.55 9.91
N PRO A 15 5.01 30.53 8.57
CA PRO A 15 5.46 31.71 7.84
C PRO A 15 4.47 32.84 8.17
N GLN A 16 4.98 34.03 8.52
CA GLN A 16 4.16 35.25 8.55
C GLN A 16 3.72 35.53 7.10
N TYR A 17 2.66 34.87 6.64
CA TYR A 17 2.10 35.12 5.33
C TYR A 17 0.68 35.64 5.50
N SER A 18 0.48 36.91 5.14
CA SER A 18 -0.85 37.51 5.05
C SER A 18 -1.67 36.70 4.05
N PRO A 19 -2.89 36.26 4.40
CA PRO A 19 -3.73 35.53 3.46
C PRO A 19 -4.08 36.43 2.27
N ALA A 20 -3.76 35.97 1.05
CA ALA A 20 -4.25 36.61 -0.16
C ALA A 20 -5.80 36.60 -0.17
N PRO A 21 -6.44 37.67 -0.66
CA PRO A 21 -7.89 37.81 -0.60
C PRO A 21 -8.59 36.69 -1.38
N ARG A 22 -9.57 36.04 -0.75
CA ARG A 22 -10.45 35.06 -1.41
C ARG A 22 -11.26 35.77 -2.50
N THR A 23 -10.83 35.69 -3.74
CA THR A 23 -11.68 36.01 -4.88
C THR A 23 -12.69 34.88 -5.08
N ARG A 24 -13.98 35.23 -5.13
CA ARG A 24 -15.14 34.34 -5.21
C ARG A 24 -15.21 33.50 -6.50
N ASP A 25 -14.29 33.70 -7.44
CA ASP A 25 -14.33 33.08 -8.76
C ASP A 25 -13.68 31.68 -8.84
N ALA A 26 -12.89 31.28 -7.83
CA ALA A 26 -12.27 29.96 -7.78
C ALA A 26 -13.25 28.80 -7.53
N LEU A 27 -14.50 29.08 -7.10
CA LEU A 27 -15.51 28.05 -6.87
C LEU A 27 -16.17 27.53 -8.16
N ARG A 28 -16.11 28.30 -9.26
CA ARG A 28 -16.74 27.90 -10.54
C ARG A 28 -15.89 26.95 -11.38
N PHE A 29 -14.57 26.90 -11.14
CA PHE A 29 -13.66 25.98 -11.85
C PHE A 29 -13.62 24.55 -11.29
N ARG A 30 -14.18 24.29 -10.09
CA ARG A 30 -14.19 22.94 -9.48
C ARG A 30 -15.40 22.07 -9.84
N VAL A 31 -16.43 22.63 -10.47
CA VAL A 31 -17.65 21.85 -10.81
C VAL A 31 -17.62 21.33 -12.25
N LEU A 32 -16.88 21.96 -13.17
CA LEU A 32 -16.85 21.49 -14.57
C LEU A 32 -15.96 20.25 -14.81
N HIS A 33 -14.89 20.03 -14.02
CA HIS A 33 -14.00 18.88 -14.26
C HIS A 33 -14.51 17.54 -13.73
N VAL A 34 -15.48 17.53 -12.80
CA VAL A 34 -16.08 16.29 -12.29
C VAL A 34 -17.10 15.71 -13.29
N HIS A 35 -17.73 16.56 -14.11
CA HIS A 35 -18.71 16.11 -15.10
C HIS A 35 -18.08 15.53 -16.38
N GLN A 36 -16.82 15.82 -16.68
CA GLN A 36 -16.11 15.24 -17.84
C GLN A 36 -15.52 13.84 -17.58
N LEU A 37 -15.30 13.45 -16.32
CA LEU A 37 -14.84 12.10 -15.97
C LEU A 37 -15.96 11.04 -15.99
N CYS A 38 -17.23 11.46 -15.97
CA CYS A 38 -18.39 10.56 -15.98
C CYS A 38 -18.96 10.27 -17.38
N ALA A 39 -18.46 10.91 -18.44
CA ALA A 39 -19.02 10.79 -19.80
C ALA A 39 -18.35 9.72 -20.69
N GLY A 40 -17.54 8.83 -20.11
CA GLY A 40 -16.82 7.76 -20.82
C GLY A 40 -17.29 6.35 -20.49
N ALA A 41 -18.55 6.15 -20.10
CA ALA A 41 -19.09 4.82 -19.80
C ALA A 41 -19.77 4.20 -21.03
N LEU A 42 -19.04 3.38 -21.79
CA LEU A 42 -19.55 2.41 -22.79
C LEU A 42 -18.56 1.22 -22.91
N PRO A 43 -19.03 0.03 -23.30
CA PRO A 43 -19.30 -1.07 -22.38
C PRO A 43 -18.09 -1.98 -22.11
N VAL A 44 -17.84 -2.25 -20.84
CA VAL A 44 -16.93 -3.28 -20.34
C VAL A 44 -17.52 -4.65 -20.65
N ARG A 45 -17.37 -5.14 -21.88
CA ARG A 45 -17.72 -6.54 -22.21
C ARG A 45 -16.88 -7.22 -23.29
N ALA A 46 -15.83 -6.58 -23.82
CA ALA A 46 -15.03 -7.17 -24.91
C ALA A 46 -13.51 -7.24 -24.66
N PHE A 47 -13.02 -6.93 -23.45
CA PHE A 47 -11.60 -7.08 -23.11
C PHE A 47 -11.37 -8.16 -22.04
N VAL A 48 -12.11 -9.26 -22.17
CA VAL A 48 -11.89 -10.48 -21.40
C VAL A 48 -11.46 -11.56 -22.38
N SER A 49 -10.28 -11.41 -22.98
CA SER A 49 -9.53 -12.54 -23.52
C SER A 49 -8.16 -12.07 -23.97
N THR A 50 -7.14 -12.87 -23.65
CA THR A 50 -5.77 -12.83 -24.16
C THR A 50 -4.80 -11.82 -23.51
N HIS A 51 -3.92 -12.39 -22.70
CA HIS A 51 -2.58 -11.92 -22.31
C HIS A 51 -2.43 -10.50 -21.73
N ILE A 52 -2.41 -10.40 -20.39
CA ILE A 52 -1.83 -9.25 -19.70
C ILE A 52 -0.84 -9.76 -18.65
N PRO A 53 0.48 -9.57 -18.84
CA PRO A 53 1.46 -9.79 -17.79
C PRO A 53 1.24 -8.75 -16.67
N ARG A 54 1.33 -9.20 -15.42
CA ARG A 54 1.17 -8.36 -14.22
C ARG A 54 2.24 -7.27 -14.18
N PRO A 55 1.92 -6.04 -13.76
CA PRO A 55 2.95 -5.03 -13.56
C PRO A 55 3.69 -5.32 -12.24
N ALA A 56 4.82 -6.02 -12.33
CA ALA A 56 5.83 -6.10 -11.27
C ALA A 56 6.51 -4.74 -10.96
N SER A 57 5.96 -3.63 -11.49
CA SER A 57 6.56 -2.30 -11.47
C SER A 57 6.31 -1.53 -10.19
N ALA A 58 5.19 -1.73 -9.49
CA ALA A 58 4.88 -0.97 -8.28
C ALA A 58 5.82 -1.33 -7.11
N ASP A 59 5.98 -2.61 -6.81
CA ASP A 59 6.83 -3.11 -5.72
C ASP A 59 8.30 -2.84 -5.98
N THR A 60 8.75 -3.03 -7.22
CA THR A 60 10.13 -2.77 -7.63
C THR A 60 10.48 -1.28 -7.49
N VAL A 61 9.57 -0.39 -7.86
CA VAL A 61 9.74 1.06 -7.71
C VAL A 61 9.68 1.45 -6.22
N ALA A 62 8.78 0.85 -5.43
CA ALA A 62 8.67 1.10 -4.00
C ALA A 62 9.94 0.69 -3.23
N VAL A 63 10.45 -0.52 -3.46
CA VAL A 63 11.69 -1.04 -2.88
C VAL A 63 12.88 -0.20 -3.31
N GLY A 64 13.01 0.09 -4.61
CA GLY A 64 14.11 0.88 -5.15
C GLY A 64 14.17 2.28 -4.57
N HIS A 65 13.02 2.93 -4.39
CA HIS A 65 12.96 4.24 -3.76
C HIS A 65 13.21 4.18 -2.25
N ALA A 66 12.67 3.19 -1.53
CA ALA A 66 12.90 3.02 -0.09
C ALA A 66 14.38 2.77 0.24
N LEU A 67 15.13 2.09 -0.63
CA LEU A 67 16.57 1.85 -0.45
C LEU A 67 17.45 3.05 -0.83
N ALA A 68 17.00 3.90 -1.76
CA ALA A 68 17.75 5.08 -2.22
C ALA A 68 17.53 6.33 -1.33
N ASP A 69 16.46 6.34 -0.53
CA ASP A 69 16.05 7.48 0.28
C ASP A 69 16.68 7.45 1.69
N HIS A 70 17.96 7.84 1.75
CA HIS A 70 18.75 7.88 3.00
C HIS A 70 18.21 8.85 4.06
N GLU A 71 17.31 9.77 3.70
CA GLU A 71 16.75 10.77 4.61
C GLU A 71 15.55 10.25 5.42
N ARG A 72 14.98 9.09 5.05
CA ARG A 72 13.89 8.45 5.82
C ARG A 72 14.29 8.06 7.23
N ALA A 73 15.56 7.72 7.44
CA ALA A 73 16.06 7.28 8.75
C ALA A 73 15.92 8.38 9.83
N ASN A 74 15.90 9.65 9.42
CA ASN A 74 15.81 10.82 10.31
C ASN A 74 14.49 11.59 10.16
N ALA A 75 13.49 11.02 9.49
CA ALA A 75 12.20 11.68 9.27
C ALA A 75 11.49 11.95 10.60
N THR A 76 10.96 13.15 10.80
CA THR A 76 10.10 13.48 11.95
C THR A 76 8.72 12.83 11.80
N TRP A 77 7.88 12.85 12.85
CA TRP A 77 6.51 12.33 12.72
C TRP A 77 5.69 13.19 11.75
N GLU A 78 5.98 14.49 11.70
CA GLU A 78 5.36 15.41 10.76
C GLU A 78 5.74 15.06 9.32
N ASP A 79 7.02 14.78 9.04
CA ASP A 79 7.48 14.37 7.71
C ASP A 79 6.81 13.06 7.27
N ARG A 80 6.60 12.12 8.20
CA ARG A 80 5.96 10.84 7.90
C ARG A 80 4.45 10.96 7.67
N ILE A 81 3.76 11.84 8.37
CA ILE A 81 2.30 12.02 8.20
C ILE A 81 1.96 12.96 7.04
N TRP A 82 2.72 14.02 6.82
CA TRP A 82 2.34 15.09 5.87
C TRP A 82 3.29 15.21 4.68
N GLY A 83 4.51 14.71 4.78
CA GLY A 83 5.53 14.85 3.74
C GLY A 83 5.14 14.09 2.48
N TYR A 84 5.23 14.74 1.33
CA TYR A 84 4.90 14.15 0.04
C TYR A 84 6.08 14.27 -0.93
N THR A 85 6.33 13.21 -1.69
CA THR A 85 7.29 13.20 -2.79
C THR A 85 6.59 12.74 -4.07
N GLY A 86 7.02 13.25 -5.23
CA GLY A 86 6.45 12.84 -6.53
C GLY A 86 6.60 11.33 -6.78
N ALA A 87 7.73 10.75 -6.35
CA ALA A 87 7.96 9.29 -6.39
C ALA A 87 6.97 8.54 -5.50
N GLY A 88 6.72 9.03 -4.29
CA GLY A 88 5.71 8.47 -3.39
C GLY A 88 4.31 8.53 -3.96
N GLY A 89 3.93 9.67 -4.54
CA GLY A 89 2.67 9.85 -5.24
C GLY A 89 2.50 8.88 -6.42
N LEU A 90 3.55 8.66 -7.21
CA LEU A 90 3.54 7.72 -8.33
C LEU A 90 3.33 6.27 -7.85
N VAL A 91 4.09 5.81 -6.86
CA VAL A 91 3.94 4.48 -6.28
C VAL A 91 2.53 4.30 -5.75
N HIS A 92 2.03 5.29 -5.01
CA HIS A 92 0.69 5.28 -4.45
C HIS A 92 -0.40 5.18 -5.53
N ALA A 93 -0.25 5.91 -6.64
CA ALA A 93 -1.18 5.84 -7.76
C ALA A 93 -1.17 4.50 -8.48
N LEU A 94 0.01 3.90 -8.68
CA LEU A 94 0.13 2.55 -9.23
C LEU A 94 -0.52 1.51 -8.31
N SER A 95 -0.32 1.62 -7.00
CA SER A 95 -0.95 0.74 -6.01
C SER A 95 -2.47 0.87 -6.01
N ALA A 96 -3.00 2.10 -6.11
CA ALA A 96 -4.45 2.31 -6.20
C ALA A 96 -5.06 1.67 -7.46
N GLY A 97 -4.39 1.81 -8.61
CA GLY A 97 -4.79 1.14 -9.85
C GLY A 97 -4.75 -0.39 -9.74
N TYR A 98 -3.72 -0.92 -9.09
CA TYR A 98 -3.58 -2.35 -8.82
C TYR A 98 -4.72 -2.90 -7.96
N PHE A 99 -5.01 -2.28 -6.81
CA PHE A 99 -6.09 -2.75 -5.94
C PHE A 99 -7.48 -2.56 -6.55
N MET A 100 -7.67 -1.55 -7.40
CA MET A 100 -8.90 -1.41 -8.18
C MET A 100 -9.12 -2.60 -9.12
N TRP A 101 -8.06 -3.02 -9.82
CA TRP A 101 -8.08 -4.22 -10.64
C TRP A 101 -8.30 -5.48 -9.79
N ASP A 102 -7.66 -5.56 -8.61
CA ASP A 102 -7.76 -6.72 -7.71
C ASP A 102 -9.19 -6.91 -7.19
N VAL A 103 -9.92 -5.83 -6.89
CA VAL A 103 -11.36 -5.87 -6.56
C VAL A 103 -12.16 -6.48 -7.71
N GLY A 104 -11.91 -6.04 -8.95
CA GLY A 104 -12.59 -6.57 -10.13
C GLY A 104 -12.27 -8.05 -10.38
N ALA A 105 -11.02 -8.46 -10.18
CA ALA A 105 -10.56 -9.83 -10.31
C ALA A 105 -11.18 -10.74 -9.23
N CYS A 106 -11.19 -10.29 -7.97
CA CYS A 106 -11.83 -11.01 -6.87
C CYS A 106 -13.34 -11.12 -7.06
N ALA A 107 -14.01 -10.08 -7.55
CA ALA A 107 -15.45 -10.08 -7.81
C ALA A 107 -15.83 -11.11 -8.87
N SER A 108 -15.05 -11.15 -9.96
CA SER A 108 -15.27 -12.06 -11.06
C SER A 108 -14.96 -13.53 -10.71
N ASN A 109 -14.14 -13.77 -9.68
CA ASN A 109 -13.64 -15.10 -9.31
C ASN A 109 -13.95 -15.46 -7.85
N LEU A 110 -15.04 -14.93 -7.29
CA LEU A 110 -15.37 -15.06 -5.86
C LEU A 110 -15.53 -16.53 -5.42
N SER A 111 -16.00 -17.41 -6.30
CA SER A 111 -16.12 -18.85 -6.04
C SER A 111 -14.77 -19.56 -5.86
N THR A 112 -13.69 -18.99 -6.41
CA THR A 112 -12.34 -19.58 -6.36
C THR A 112 -11.46 -18.94 -5.28
N LEU A 113 -11.54 -17.61 -5.12
CA LEU A 113 -10.72 -16.84 -4.17
C LEU A 113 -11.39 -16.71 -2.79
N GLY A 114 -12.72 -16.77 -2.74
CA GLY A 114 -13.48 -16.69 -1.48
C GLY A 114 -13.58 -15.27 -0.91
N ALA A 115 -14.30 -15.15 0.20
CA ALA A 115 -14.70 -13.84 0.75
C ALA A 115 -13.56 -13.08 1.44
N LEU A 116 -12.54 -13.76 1.97
CA LEU A 116 -11.42 -13.12 2.65
C LEU A 116 -10.48 -12.41 1.67
N ASP A 117 -10.27 -12.98 0.48
CA ASP A 117 -9.51 -12.34 -0.59
C ASP A 117 -10.27 -11.16 -1.19
N MET A 118 -11.60 -11.25 -1.27
CA MET A 118 -12.44 -10.09 -1.60
C MET A 118 -12.31 -8.96 -0.57
N LEU A 119 -12.37 -9.30 0.72
CA LEU A 119 -12.21 -8.32 1.80
C LEU A 119 -10.83 -7.65 1.72
N HIS A 120 -9.78 -8.42 1.45
CA HIS A 120 -8.43 -7.90 1.21
C HIS A 120 -8.41 -6.86 0.09
N ALA A 121 -8.95 -7.21 -1.08
CA ALA A 121 -8.96 -6.34 -2.24
C ALA A 121 -9.72 -5.04 -1.98
N ILE A 122 -10.89 -5.12 -1.34
CA ILE A 122 -11.70 -3.93 -0.98
C ILE A 122 -10.94 -3.03 0.01
N VAL A 123 -10.37 -3.61 1.07
CA VAL A 123 -9.64 -2.85 2.09
C VAL A 123 -8.38 -2.21 1.50
N GLY A 124 -7.63 -2.96 0.67
CA GLY A 124 -6.46 -2.47 -0.07
C GLY A 124 -6.80 -1.34 -1.03
N PHE A 125 -7.95 -1.40 -1.69
CA PHE A 125 -8.43 -0.30 -2.54
C PHE A 125 -8.81 0.93 -1.70
N CYS A 126 -9.57 0.75 -0.62
CA CYS A 126 -9.97 1.84 0.27
C CYS A 126 -8.77 2.59 0.85
N ILE A 127 -7.79 1.90 1.41
CA ILE A 127 -6.57 2.53 1.96
C ILE A 127 -5.77 3.25 0.87
N SER A 128 -5.70 2.69 -0.34
CA SER A 128 -5.02 3.31 -1.47
C SER A 128 -5.76 4.58 -1.95
N ILE A 129 -7.08 4.63 -1.93
CA ILE A 129 -7.80 5.86 -2.27
C ILE A 129 -7.67 6.91 -1.16
N LEU A 130 -7.71 6.49 0.11
CA LEU A 130 -7.57 7.39 1.26
C LEU A 130 -6.22 8.13 1.26
N GLY A 131 -5.13 7.51 0.80
CA GLY A 131 -3.81 8.16 0.78
C GLY A 131 -3.66 9.29 -0.23
N PHE A 132 -4.60 9.47 -1.18
CA PHE A 132 -4.63 10.68 -2.02
C PHE A 132 -5.14 11.92 -1.26
N ARG A 133 -5.78 11.73 -0.10
CA ARG A 133 -5.88 12.80 0.89
C ARG A 133 -4.57 12.75 1.68
N PRO A 134 -3.69 13.77 1.58
CA PRO A 134 -2.32 13.71 2.07
C PRO A 134 -2.29 13.46 3.58
N PHE A 135 -2.19 12.19 3.95
CA PHE A 135 -2.19 11.65 5.30
C PHE A 135 -1.47 10.30 5.31
N GLY A 136 -0.25 10.29 5.82
CA GLY A 136 0.65 9.14 5.84
C GLY A 136 1.19 8.64 4.49
N PRO A 137 1.40 9.46 3.44
CA PRO A 137 1.92 8.97 2.15
C PRO A 137 3.32 8.33 2.27
N TYR A 138 4.12 8.71 3.26
CA TYR A 138 5.37 8.04 3.62
C TYR A 138 5.16 6.53 3.85
N TYR A 139 4.10 6.18 4.58
CA TYR A 139 3.77 4.80 4.91
C TYR A 139 3.25 4.03 3.70
N GLY A 140 2.58 4.70 2.75
CA GLY A 140 2.09 4.06 1.52
C GLY A 140 3.20 3.35 0.74
N ILE A 141 4.39 3.94 0.66
CA ILE A 141 5.56 3.33 -0.01
C ILE A 141 6.09 2.15 0.80
N GLN A 142 6.05 2.24 2.13
CA GLN A 142 6.47 1.16 3.02
C GLN A 142 5.55 -0.06 2.95
N TYR A 143 4.26 0.15 2.68
CA TYR A 143 3.32 -0.95 2.39
C TYR A 143 3.52 -1.58 1.01
N GLY A 144 4.29 -0.98 0.09
CA GLY A 144 4.78 -1.71 -1.09
C GLY A 144 5.66 -2.91 -0.72
N LEU A 145 6.39 -2.85 0.40
CA LEU A 145 7.23 -3.96 0.87
C LEU A 145 6.41 -5.17 1.35
N VAL A 146 5.16 -4.95 1.80
CA VAL A 146 4.31 -6.07 2.23
C VAL A 146 3.87 -6.93 1.04
N GLU A 147 3.87 -6.37 -0.17
CA GLU A 147 3.51 -7.06 -1.41
C GLU A 147 4.64 -7.93 -1.96
N LEU A 148 5.87 -7.80 -1.44
CA LEU A 148 7.02 -8.62 -1.85
C LEU A 148 6.80 -10.14 -1.68
N SER A 149 5.87 -10.54 -0.81
CA SER A 149 5.50 -11.94 -0.65
C SER A 149 4.59 -12.48 -1.77
N THR A 150 3.89 -11.61 -2.50
CA THR A 150 2.89 -12.01 -3.50
C THR A 150 3.45 -12.76 -4.71
N PRO A 151 4.65 -12.46 -5.28
CA PRO A 151 5.18 -13.26 -6.38
C PRO A 151 5.34 -14.73 -5.98
N PHE A 152 5.80 -14.99 -4.75
CA PHE A 152 5.97 -16.34 -4.24
C PHE A 152 4.63 -17.07 -4.01
N VAL A 153 3.59 -16.35 -3.54
CA VAL A 153 2.22 -16.92 -3.43
C VAL A 153 1.74 -17.38 -4.81
N ASN A 154 1.93 -16.54 -5.83
CA ASN A 154 1.46 -16.80 -7.18
C ASN A 154 2.22 -17.94 -7.87
N ILE A 155 3.54 -18.00 -7.70
CA ILE A 155 4.34 -19.13 -8.15
C ILE A 155 3.88 -20.42 -7.44
N HIS A 156 3.62 -20.36 -6.14
CA HIS A 156 3.18 -21.54 -5.38
C HIS A 156 1.84 -22.08 -5.88
N TRP A 157 0.89 -21.17 -6.13
CA TRP A 157 -0.42 -21.49 -6.70
C TRP A 157 -0.31 -22.04 -8.13
N PHE A 158 0.51 -21.40 -8.98
CA PHE A 158 0.72 -21.80 -10.37
C PHE A 158 1.29 -23.22 -10.47
N LEU A 159 2.31 -23.53 -9.67
CA LEU A 159 2.88 -24.88 -9.58
C LEU A 159 1.83 -25.92 -9.15
N GLY A 160 0.91 -25.54 -8.27
CA GLY A 160 -0.22 -26.38 -7.88
C GLY A 160 -1.18 -26.68 -9.04
N LYS A 161 -1.47 -25.68 -9.89
CA LYS A 161 -2.34 -25.85 -11.07
C LYS A 161 -1.70 -26.65 -12.19
N MET A 162 -0.37 -26.64 -12.30
CA MET A 162 0.39 -27.44 -13.27
C MET A 162 0.56 -28.91 -12.85
N GLY A 163 -0.06 -29.35 -11.75
CA GLY A 163 0.14 -30.71 -11.23
C GLY A 163 1.53 -30.96 -10.65
N MET A 164 2.34 -29.91 -10.46
CA MET A 164 3.68 -29.97 -9.88
C MET A 164 3.67 -29.90 -8.34
N ALA A 165 2.54 -30.32 -7.75
CA ALA A 165 2.35 -30.31 -6.33
C ALA A 165 3.33 -31.27 -5.63
N GLY A 166 4.04 -30.81 -4.60
CA GLY A 166 5.02 -31.61 -3.85
C GLY A 166 6.39 -31.75 -4.52
N THR A 167 6.63 -31.09 -5.66
CA THR A 167 7.97 -31.03 -6.26
C THR A 167 8.95 -30.27 -5.36
N LYS A 168 10.26 -30.55 -5.51
CA LYS A 168 11.33 -29.78 -4.84
C LYS A 168 11.21 -28.28 -5.11
N LEU A 169 10.82 -27.90 -6.34
CA LEU A 169 10.61 -26.52 -6.74
C LEU A 169 9.49 -25.85 -5.92
N GLN A 170 8.33 -26.50 -5.79
CA GLN A 170 7.23 -25.95 -5.00
C GLN A 170 7.57 -25.88 -3.51
N MET A 171 8.32 -26.84 -2.99
CA MET A 171 8.79 -26.85 -1.59
C MET A 171 9.75 -25.68 -1.32
N VAL A 172 10.77 -25.47 -2.17
CA VAL A 172 11.70 -24.34 -2.03
C VAL A 172 10.96 -23.01 -2.12
N ASN A 173 10.07 -22.85 -3.11
CA ASN A 173 9.24 -21.65 -3.21
C ASN A 173 8.34 -21.47 -1.97
N GLY A 174 7.81 -22.55 -1.39
CA GLY A 174 7.03 -22.51 -0.16
C GLY A 174 7.83 -22.04 1.06
N ILE A 175 9.09 -22.45 1.19
CA ILE A 175 9.98 -21.98 2.28
C ILE A 175 10.27 -20.50 2.10
N VAL A 176 10.67 -20.08 0.90
CA VAL A 176 10.95 -18.66 0.59
C VAL A 176 9.70 -17.81 0.81
N LEU A 177 8.54 -18.29 0.35
CA LEU A 177 7.25 -17.65 0.61
C LEU A 177 7.02 -17.41 2.10
N MET A 178 7.18 -18.43 2.94
CA MET A 178 6.92 -18.29 4.38
C MET A 178 7.88 -17.32 5.06
N ILE A 179 9.17 -17.36 4.71
CA ILE A 179 10.18 -16.44 5.27
C ILE A 179 9.85 -15.00 4.87
N THR A 180 9.66 -14.75 3.56
CA THR A 180 9.35 -13.41 3.05
C THR A 180 8.03 -12.88 3.60
N PHE A 181 7.01 -13.74 3.70
CA PHE A 181 5.73 -13.34 4.28
C PHE A 181 5.88 -12.94 5.76
N ALA A 182 6.61 -13.73 6.55
CA ALA A 182 6.84 -13.41 7.96
C ALA A 182 7.64 -12.11 8.13
N SER A 183 8.72 -11.94 7.37
CA SER A 183 9.57 -10.74 7.48
C SER A 183 8.84 -9.48 7.04
N CYS A 184 8.21 -9.51 5.88
CA CYS A 184 7.62 -8.31 5.28
C CYS A 184 6.24 -7.99 5.86
N ARG A 185 5.38 -8.98 6.08
CA ARG A 185 3.99 -8.73 6.52
C ARG A 185 3.82 -8.73 8.03
N LEU A 186 4.49 -9.64 8.74
CA LEU A 186 4.31 -9.76 10.20
C LEU A 186 5.33 -8.92 10.98
N LEU A 187 6.61 -8.95 10.65
CA LEU A 187 7.59 -8.17 11.40
C LEU A 187 7.57 -6.70 10.96
N TRP A 188 7.85 -6.45 9.69
CA TRP A 188 7.91 -5.09 9.16
C TRP A 188 6.54 -4.40 9.12
N GLY A 189 5.51 -5.10 8.64
CA GLY A 189 4.14 -4.57 8.59
C GLY A 189 3.60 -4.18 9.97
N THR A 190 3.82 -5.00 11.00
CA THR A 190 3.41 -4.67 12.37
C THR A 190 4.21 -3.50 12.94
N TYR A 191 5.54 -3.47 12.76
CA TYR A 191 6.36 -2.33 13.16
C TYR A 191 5.83 -1.02 12.55
N MET A 192 5.61 -0.99 11.24
CA MET A 192 5.11 0.19 10.54
C MET A 192 3.70 0.59 10.98
N THR A 193 2.83 -0.38 11.24
CA THR A 193 1.46 -0.12 11.74
C THR A 193 1.50 0.59 13.09
N PHE A 194 2.33 0.12 14.02
CA PHE A 194 2.46 0.76 15.35
C PHE A 194 3.11 2.14 15.27
N THR A 195 4.15 2.32 14.44
CA THR A 195 4.74 3.64 14.23
C THR A 195 3.71 4.61 13.64
N PHE A 196 2.95 4.18 12.64
CA PHE A 196 1.89 4.99 12.04
C PHE A 196 0.82 5.36 13.07
N PHE A 197 0.38 4.42 13.91
CA PHE A 197 -0.63 4.72 14.95
C PHE A 197 -0.13 5.73 15.98
N GLY A 198 1.15 5.63 16.37
CA GLY A 198 1.78 6.63 17.24
C GLY A 198 1.83 8.02 16.60
N ASP A 199 2.21 8.10 15.33
CA ASP A 199 2.26 9.36 14.61
C ASP A 199 0.87 9.98 14.38
N VAL A 200 -0.13 9.16 14.10
CA VAL A 200 -1.53 9.58 14.00
C VAL A 200 -2.03 10.12 15.34
N TRP A 201 -1.71 9.44 16.44
CA TRP A 201 -2.05 9.89 17.78
C TRP A 201 -1.44 11.27 18.06
N THR A 202 -0.15 11.44 17.78
CA THR A 202 0.55 12.73 17.92
C THR A 202 -0.08 13.81 17.03
N ALA A 203 -0.41 13.49 15.78
CA ALA A 203 -1.00 14.42 14.81
C ALA A 203 -2.39 14.92 15.23
N ILE A 204 -3.20 14.08 15.87
CA ILE A 204 -4.55 14.47 16.36
C ILE A 204 -4.46 15.35 17.62
N HIS A 205 -3.46 15.12 18.47
CA HIS A 205 -3.28 15.85 19.73
C HIS A 205 -2.36 17.07 19.62
N ALA A 206 -1.83 17.36 18.43
CA ALA A 206 -0.99 18.52 18.20
C ALA A 206 -1.81 19.81 18.38
N GLU A 207 -1.37 20.68 19.30
CA GLU A 207 -2.03 21.97 19.56
C GLU A 207 -1.94 22.94 18.37
N LYS A 208 -0.90 22.79 17.54
CA LYS A 208 -0.61 23.66 16.41
C LYS A 208 -0.79 22.91 15.09
N PRO A 209 -1.35 23.56 14.05
CA PRO A 209 -1.40 22.97 12.73
C PRO A 209 0.03 22.81 12.16
N SER A 210 0.25 21.74 11.41
CA SER A 210 1.50 21.52 10.69
C SER A 210 1.44 22.21 9.32
N PHE A 211 2.57 22.73 8.85
CA PHE A 211 2.69 23.33 7.53
C PHE A 211 3.74 22.62 6.69
N THR A 212 3.38 22.30 5.46
CA THR A 212 4.33 21.76 4.48
C THR A 212 4.54 22.78 3.38
N LEU A 213 5.80 23.13 3.09
CA LEU A 213 6.14 24.02 1.98
C LEU A 213 6.46 23.17 0.75
N TYR A 214 5.69 23.38 -0.31
CA TYR A 214 5.87 22.72 -1.59
C TYR A 214 6.57 23.64 -2.57
N ASP A 215 7.81 23.29 -2.90
CA ASP A 215 8.56 23.94 -3.97
C ASP A 215 8.28 23.22 -5.29
N TYR A 216 7.45 23.84 -6.13
CA TYR A 216 6.99 23.26 -7.38
C TYR A 216 7.67 23.89 -8.61
N SER A 217 8.19 25.11 -8.46
CA SER A 217 8.88 25.85 -9.51
C SER A 217 9.93 26.78 -8.88
N PRO A 218 11.19 26.76 -9.35
CA PRO A 218 12.23 27.65 -8.84
C PRO A 218 11.94 29.15 -9.01
N SER A 219 11.04 29.51 -9.91
CA SER A 219 10.67 30.90 -10.18
C SER A 219 9.51 31.40 -9.30
N GLU A 220 8.89 30.53 -8.50
CA GLU A 220 7.69 30.85 -7.74
C GLU A 220 7.87 30.62 -6.24
N PRO A 221 7.19 31.41 -5.39
CA PRO A 221 7.23 31.18 -3.96
C PRO A 221 6.62 29.82 -3.61
N PRO A 222 7.17 29.11 -2.61
CA PRO A 222 6.68 27.80 -2.23
C PRO A 222 5.26 27.88 -1.69
N LEU A 223 4.43 26.93 -2.08
CA LEU A 223 3.06 26.82 -1.61
C LEU A 223 3.04 26.27 -0.19
N ALA A 224 2.53 27.04 0.77
CA ALA A 224 2.31 26.58 2.14
C ALA A 224 0.94 25.90 2.27
N LEU A 225 0.94 24.60 2.58
CA LEU A 225 -0.29 23.85 2.86
C LEU A 225 -0.45 23.65 4.37
N GLU A 226 -1.57 24.13 4.93
CA GLU A 226 -1.95 23.83 6.31
C GLU A 226 -2.53 22.42 6.39
N HIS A 227 -2.00 21.62 7.30
CA HIS A 227 -2.46 20.27 7.55
C HIS A 227 -3.14 20.18 8.92
N ARG A 228 -4.35 19.64 8.91
CA ARG A 228 -5.06 19.19 10.12
C ARG A 228 -5.60 17.80 9.87
N ALA A 229 -5.28 16.86 10.75
CA ALA A 229 -5.73 15.49 10.66
C ALA A 229 -7.25 15.43 10.88
N PRO A 230 -8.07 15.10 9.87
CA PRO A 230 -9.48 14.87 10.11
C PRO A 230 -9.61 13.56 10.89
N GLY A 231 -10.20 13.59 12.09
CA GLY A 231 -10.28 12.41 12.96
C GLY A 231 -10.90 11.18 12.28
N TRP A 232 -11.87 11.38 11.37
CA TRP A 232 -12.47 10.28 10.61
C TRP A 232 -11.51 9.62 9.61
N VAL A 233 -10.57 10.38 9.02
CA VAL A 233 -9.52 9.85 8.12
C VAL A 233 -8.59 8.97 8.92
N ALA A 234 -8.15 9.46 10.08
CA ALA A 234 -7.31 8.70 11.00
C ALA A 234 -7.98 7.38 11.44
N ILE A 235 -9.24 7.44 11.87
CA ILE A 235 -10.01 6.24 12.28
C ILE A 235 -10.10 5.24 11.12
N SER A 236 -10.39 5.73 9.90
CA SER A 236 -10.52 4.88 8.71
C SER A 236 -9.19 4.21 8.34
N PHE A 237 -8.09 4.95 8.42
CA PHE A 237 -6.74 4.40 8.22
C PHE A 237 -6.38 3.37 9.30
N MET A 238 -6.62 3.66 10.58
CA MET A 238 -6.32 2.72 11.67
C MET A 238 -7.14 1.42 11.53
N PHE A 239 -8.42 1.54 11.18
CA PHE A 239 -9.28 0.39 10.95
C PHE A 239 -8.79 -0.48 9.79
N THR A 240 -8.53 0.13 8.62
CA THR A 240 -8.06 -0.61 7.43
C THR A 240 -6.74 -1.33 7.68
N HIS A 241 -5.77 -0.67 8.33
CA HIS A 241 -4.50 -1.30 8.71
C HIS A 241 -4.68 -2.48 9.67
N THR A 242 -5.57 -2.33 10.66
CA THR A 242 -5.86 -3.41 11.62
C THR A 242 -6.44 -4.64 10.91
N VAL A 243 -7.33 -4.42 9.93
CA VAL A 243 -7.89 -5.51 9.11
C VAL A 243 -6.79 -6.20 8.28
N VAL A 244 -5.94 -5.44 7.60
CA VAL A 244 -4.83 -6.00 6.80
C VAL A 244 -3.84 -6.80 7.65
N MET A 245 -3.50 -6.29 8.84
CA MET A 245 -2.62 -6.98 9.79
C MET A 245 -3.26 -8.27 10.30
N SER A 246 -4.54 -8.23 10.65
CA SER A 246 -5.29 -9.41 11.12
C SER A 246 -5.36 -10.49 10.03
N LEU A 247 -5.61 -10.07 8.79
CA LEU A 247 -5.66 -10.99 7.66
C LEU A 247 -4.29 -11.61 7.36
N SER A 248 -3.21 -10.83 7.50
CA SER A 248 -1.84 -11.33 7.36
C SER A 248 -1.53 -12.41 8.41
N ALA A 249 -1.91 -12.18 9.67
CA ALA A 249 -1.76 -13.16 10.75
C ALA A 249 -2.60 -14.43 10.51
N PHE A 250 -3.82 -14.28 10.00
CA PHE A 250 -4.70 -15.39 9.64
C PHE A 250 -4.06 -16.28 8.56
N TRP A 251 -3.61 -15.70 7.45
CA TRP A 251 -3.00 -16.45 6.36
C TRP A 251 -1.69 -17.13 6.78
N PHE A 252 -0.87 -16.46 7.58
CA PHE A 252 0.33 -17.07 8.12
C PHE A 252 0.02 -18.27 9.02
N SER A 253 -0.99 -18.16 9.88
CA SER A 253 -1.44 -19.27 10.72
C SER A 253 -1.89 -20.48 9.88
N LYS A 254 -2.58 -20.23 8.76
CA LYS A 254 -2.97 -21.27 7.80
C LYS A 254 -1.77 -21.93 7.11
N MET A 255 -0.76 -21.15 6.72
CA MET A 255 0.48 -21.69 6.16
C MET A 255 1.21 -22.60 7.15
N VAL A 256 1.38 -22.15 8.40
CA VAL A 256 2.00 -22.95 9.47
C VAL A 256 1.22 -24.24 9.75
N ALA A 257 -0.11 -24.16 9.84
CA ALA A 257 -0.97 -25.34 10.03
C ALA A 257 -0.80 -26.35 8.88
N THR A 258 -0.68 -25.86 7.66
CA THR A 258 -0.48 -26.69 6.46
C THR A 258 0.87 -27.40 6.53
N VAL A 259 1.95 -26.71 6.87
CA VAL A 259 3.28 -27.32 7.05
C VAL A 259 3.27 -28.36 8.17
N ARG A 260 2.68 -28.05 9.33
CA ARG A 260 2.57 -29.01 10.45
C ARG A 260 1.86 -30.29 10.05
N LYS A 261 0.78 -30.19 9.27
CA LYS A 261 0.05 -31.36 8.75
C LYS A 261 0.93 -32.22 7.82
N HIS A 262 1.70 -31.61 6.93
CA HIS A 262 2.60 -32.32 6.02
C HIS A 262 3.73 -33.03 6.78
N VAL A 263 4.33 -32.36 7.77
CA VAL A 263 5.38 -32.95 8.61
C VAL A 263 4.85 -34.16 9.38
N ARG A 264 3.65 -34.05 9.98
CA ARG A 264 3.03 -35.18 10.70
C ARG A 264 2.75 -36.37 9.79
N SER A 265 2.19 -36.11 8.60
CA SER A 265 1.90 -37.16 7.61
C SER A 265 3.16 -37.88 7.11
N GLN A 266 4.28 -37.16 6.95
CA GLN A 266 5.56 -37.78 6.60
C GLN A 266 6.14 -38.65 7.73
N GLY A 267 5.94 -38.26 8.99
CA GLY A 267 6.35 -39.05 10.16
C GLY A 267 5.58 -40.36 10.26
N GLU A 268 4.25 -40.33 10.12
CA GLU A 268 3.38 -41.52 10.14
C GLU A 268 3.71 -42.48 8.98
N GLY A 269 3.99 -41.96 7.78
CA GLY A 269 4.35 -42.77 6.62
C GLY A 269 5.72 -43.46 6.73
N LYS A 270 6.67 -42.88 7.49
CA LYS A 270 7.96 -43.52 7.80
C LYS A 270 7.83 -44.59 8.89
N GLY A 271 7.00 -44.35 9.90
CA GLY A 271 6.75 -45.34 10.98
C GLY A 271 6.16 -46.64 10.46
N LYS A 272 5.12 -46.56 9.61
CA LYS A 272 4.48 -47.73 8.98
C LYS A 272 5.35 -48.50 7.98
N LYS A 273 6.49 -47.94 7.56
CA LYS A 273 7.43 -48.57 6.62
C LYS A 273 8.61 -49.25 7.33
N ALA A 274 8.76 -48.99 8.62
CA ALA A 274 9.81 -49.52 9.48
C ALA A 274 9.30 -50.66 10.39
N GLU A 275 7.97 -50.84 10.47
CA GLU A 275 7.26 -51.98 11.05
C GLU A 275 6.95 -53.00 9.95
#